data_AF-F2NRI3-F1
#
_entry.id   AF-F2NRI3-F1
#
_cell.length_a   1.000
_cell.length_b   1.000
_cell.length_c   1.000
_cell.angle_alpha   90.00
_cell.angle_beta   90.00
_cell.angle_gamma   90.00
#
_symmetry.space_group_name_H-M   'P 1'
#
loop_
_entity.id
_entity.type
_entity.pdbx_description
1 polymer ?
#
loop_
_entity_poly.entity_id
_entity_poly.type
_entity_poly.pdbx_seq_one_letter_code
_entity_poly.pdbx_strand_id
1 'polypeptide(L)'
;MGAKELKAAILQEAISGRLVPQIASEGNARDLLEEIRKEKLSHGLDFANAKSGKRKSKKETALADSNPCDIKEDEIPFEIPENWCWCRLGEIVYNNGQKIPDKEFSYIDIGSIDNLHQKLNDKENFVSPEQAPSRARKIVKKGDIIYATVRPYLHNMCIIDKDFEKEPIASTGFAVLACYPQINNQYLFYYLLSPSFDNYANDTENSKGVAYPAINDDKLYKGVIPLPPLAEQKRIVRALEAILPVIDEYRKKEEELARLILSRKII
;
A
#
# COMPACT_ATOMS: atom_id res chain seq x y z
N MET A 1 -1.96 -25.15 11.23
CA MET A 1 -1.90 -23.80 10.66
C MET A 1 -0.43 -23.49 10.42
N GLY A 2 -0.04 -23.29 9.16
CA GLY A 2 1.35 -22.97 8.81
C GLY A 2 1.70 -21.50 9.08
N ALA A 3 2.97 -21.11 9.03
CA ALA A 3 3.39 -19.75 9.34
C ALA A 3 2.75 -18.69 8.42
N LYS A 4 2.54 -19.05 7.14
CA LYS A 4 1.85 -18.19 6.16
C LYS A 4 0.39 -17.91 6.55
N GLU A 5 -0.33 -18.95 6.96
CA GLU A 5 -1.73 -18.84 7.39
C GLU A 5 -1.86 -18.02 8.69
N LEU A 6 -0.91 -18.21 9.61
CA LEU A 6 -0.85 -17.44 10.86
C LEU A 6 -0.60 -15.94 10.59
N LYS A 7 0.35 -15.61 9.69
CA LYS A 7 0.59 -14.21 9.27
C LYS A 7 -0.67 -13.59 8.68
N ALA A 8 -1.34 -14.30 7.78
CA ALA A 8 -2.58 -13.85 7.15
C ALA A 8 -3.69 -13.61 8.18
N ALA A 9 -3.88 -14.52 9.13
CA ALA A 9 -4.87 -14.38 10.19
C ALA A 9 -4.60 -13.16 11.09
N ILE A 10 -3.35 -12.97 11.52
CA ILE A 10 -2.99 -11.82 12.37
C ILE A 10 -3.17 -10.49 11.65
N LEU A 11 -2.84 -10.42 10.35
CA LEU A 11 -3.12 -9.24 9.54
C LEU A 11 -4.63 -9.00 9.41
N GLN A 12 -5.44 -10.06 9.27
CA GLN A 12 -6.90 -9.92 9.23
C GLN A 12 -7.47 -9.40 10.56
N GLU A 13 -6.98 -9.89 11.70
CA GLU A 13 -7.37 -9.40 13.03
C GLU A 13 -6.94 -7.93 13.24
N ALA A 14 -5.79 -7.53 12.69
CA ALA A 14 -5.33 -6.15 12.74
C ALA A 14 -6.26 -5.20 11.99
N ILE A 15 -6.64 -5.53 10.76
CA ILE A 15 -7.43 -4.64 9.91
C ILE A 15 -8.93 -4.63 10.24
N SER A 16 -9.38 -5.53 11.12
CA SER A 16 -10.77 -5.61 11.59
C SER A 16 -10.94 -5.10 13.03
N GLY A 17 -9.89 -4.49 13.60
CA GLY A 17 -9.94 -3.88 14.93
C GLY A 17 -9.99 -4.86 16.09
N ARG A 18 -9.57 -6.12 15.88
CA ARG A 18 -9.59 -7.17 16.90
C ARG A 18 -8.23 -7.50 17.49
N LEU A 19 -7.14 -7.06 16.85
CA LEU A 19 -5.78 -7.31 17.35
C LEU A 19 -5.45 -6.58 18.64
N VAL A 20 -6.03 -5.40 18.86
CA VAL A 20 -5.78 -4.55 20.03
C VAL A 20 -7.10 -4.11 20.66
N PRO A 21 -7.14 -3.80 21.98
CA PRO A 21 -8.36 -3.30 22.62
C PRO A 21 -8.84 -1.99 21.98
N GLN A 22 -10.16 -1.82 21.86
CA GLN A 22 -10.81 -0.58 21.45
C GLN A 22 -10.78 0.45 22.58
N ILE A 23 -10.39 1.70 22.29
CA ILE A 23 -10.27 2.77 23.28
C ILE A 23 -11.12 3.96 22.82
N ALA A 24 -12.27 4.17 23.46
CA ALA A 24 -13.22 5.22 23.08
C ALA A 24 -12.63 6.65 23.12
N SER A 25 -11.66 6.91 24.00
CA SER A 25 -11.01 8.22 24.11
C SER A 25 -10.01 8.52 22.98
N GLU A 26 -9.74 7.57 22.08
CA GLU A 26 -8.85 7.79 20.92
C GLU A 26 -9.57 8.49 19.74
N GLY A 27 -10.86 8.80 19.87
CA GLY A 27 -11.63 9.57 18.89
C GLY A 27 -12.26 8.73 17.78
N ASN A 28 -12.74 9.39 16.73
CA ASN A 28 -13.40 8.75 15.60
C ASN A 28 -12.57 8.93 14.31
N ALA A 29 -12.47 7.88 13.50
CA ALA A 29 -11.77 7.93 12.22
C ALA A 29 -12.41 8.88 11.19
N ARG A 30 -13.71 9.19 11.35
CA ARG A 30 -14.38 10.19 10.50
C ARG A 30 -13.77 11.58 10.66
N ASP A 31 -13.43 11.97 11.89
CA ASP A 31 -12.79 13.27 12.16
C ASP A 31 -11.43 13.35 11.45
N LEU A 32 -10.67 12.25 11.49
CA LEU A 32 -9.39 12.10 10.81
C LEU A 32 -9.52 12.25 9.29
N LEU A 33 -10.54 11.62 8.70
CA LEU A 33 -10.80 11.73 7.26
C LEU A 33 -11.20 13.16 6.85
N GLU A 34 -11.96 13.87 7.70
CA GLU A 34 -12.28 15.28 7.48
C GLU A 34 -11.05 16.18 7.52
N GLU A 35 -10.10 15.93 8.44
CA GLU A 35 -8.82 16.64 8.49
C GLU A 35 -8.02 16.45 7.19
N ILE A 36 -7.91 15.21 6.70
CA ILE A 36 -7.22 14.91 5.43
C ILE A 36 -7.87 15.67 4.27
N ARG A 37 -9.20 15.76 4.23
CA ARG A 37 -9.93 16.49 3.19
C ARG A 37 -9.65 17.98 3.23
N LYS A 38 -9.60 18.57 4.44
CA LYS A 38 -9.24 19.99 4.61
C LYS A 38 -7.81 20.25 4.13
N GLU A 39 -6.87 19.36 4.45
CA GLU A 39 -5.48 19.45 4.00
C GLU A 39 -5.35 19.31 2.48
N LYS A 40 -6.11 18.40 1.87
CA LYS A 40 -6.20 18.27 0.41
C LYS A 40 -6.63 19.56 -0.28
N LEU A 41 -7.70 20.16 0.22
CA LEU A 41 -8.25 21.41 -0.29
C LEU A 41 -7.24 22.56 -0.13
N SER A 42 -6.55 22.65 1.01
CA SER A 42 -5.55 23.72 1.25
C SER A 42 -4.31 23.59 0.36
N HIS A 43 -3.90 22.36 0.03
CA HIS A 43 -2.73 22.11 -0.83
C HIS A 43 -3.06 22.01 -2.33
N GLY A 44 -4.33 22.15 -2.73
CA GLY A 44 -4.76 22.04 -4.13
C GLY A 44 -4.51 20.66 -4.74
N LEU A 45 -4.41 19.61 -3.90
CA LEU A 45 -4.08 18.24 -4.27
C LEU A 45 -5.34 17.44 -4.67
N ASP A 46 -6.26 18.06 -5.40
CA ASP A 46 -7.42 17.37 -5.94
C ASP A 46 -7.00 16.47 -7.10
N PHE A 47 -6.99 15.17 -6.84
CA PHE A 47 -6.81 14.10 -7.82
C PHE A 47 -7.76 14.20 -9.04
N ALA A 48 -8.86 14.95 -8.92
CA ALA A 48 -9.80 15.19 -10.01
C ALA A 48 -9.26 16.12 -11.12
N ASN A 49 -8.22 16.94 -10.87
CA ASN A 49 -7.86 18.04 -11.79
C ASN A 49 -6.48 17.91 -12.46
N ALA A 50 -5.71 16.85 -12.22
CA ALA A 50 -4.35 16.72 -12.76
C ALA A 50 -4.25 16.06 -14.15
N LYS A 51 -5.38 15.86 -14.86
CA LYS A 51 -5.36 15.43 -16.27
C LYS A 51 -6.09 16.42 -17.17
N SER A 52 -5.31 17.02 -18.07
CA SER A 52 -5.68 17.76 -19.28
C SER A 52 -5.90 19.27 -19.15
N GLY A 53 -4.98 20.03 -19.75
CA GLY A 53 -5.21 21.41 -20.16
C GLY A 53 -6.21 21.49 -21.32
N LYS A 54 -7.47 21.10 -21.09
CA LYS A 54 -8.60 21.36 -21.99
C LYS A 54 -9.78 21.93 -21.22
N ARG A 55 -10.36 22.98 -21.81
CA ARG A 55 -11.45 23.80 -21.28
C ARG A 55 -12.64 22.97 -20.77
N LYS A 56 -13.12 23.36 -19.60
CA LYS A 56 -14.34 22.89 -18.92
C LYS A 56 -15.52 22.71 -19.88
N SER A 57 -16.10 21.51 -19.92
CA SER A 57 -17.45 21.29 -20.41
C SER A 57 -18.35 20.87 -19.24
N LYS A 58 -19.58 21.43 -19.21
CA LYS A 58 -20.55 21.45 -18.11
C LYS A 58 -21.12 20.09 -17.64
N LYS A 59 -20.43 18.97 -17.90
CA LYS A 59 -20.86 17.62 -17.51
C LYS A 59 -19.93 16.90 -16.52
N GLU A 60 -18.77 17.49 -16.20
CA GLU A 60 -17.77 16.91 -15.28
C GLU A 60 -17.82 17.47 -13.84
N THR A 61 -18.74 18.39 -13.53
CA THR A 61 -18.98 18.89 -12.16
C THR A 61 -19.71 17.89 -11.24
N ALA A 62 -19.96 16.65 -11.67
CA ALA A 62 -20.68 15.66 -10.87
C ALA A 62 -19.78 14.83 -9.92
N LEU A 63 -18.45 15.00 -9.96
CA LEU A 63 -17.52 14.29 -9.06
C LEU A 63 -17.14 15.09 -7.80
N ALA A 64 -17.69 16.30 -7.63
CA ALA A 64 -17.48 17.13 -6.44
C ALA A 64 -18.54 16.90 -5.34
N ASP A 65 -19.56 16.08 -5.60
CA ASP A 65 -20.72 15.86 -4.73
C ASP A 65 -20.74 14.48 -4.04
N SER A 66 -19.67 13.67 -4.12
CA SER A 66 -19.65 12.37 -3.42
C SER A 66 -19.42 12.57 -1.93
N ASN A 67 -20.41 12.15 -1.14
CA ASN A 67 -20.45 12.21 0.31
C ASN A 67 -19.22 11.48 0.93
N PRO A 68 -18.84 11.75 2.20
CA PRO A 68 -18.02 10.82 2.95
C PRO A 68 -18.69 9.46 2.94
N CYS A 69 -18.00 8.42 2.48
CA CYS A 69 -18.50 7.04 2.48
C CYS A 69 -19.60 6.73 1.44
N ASP A 70 -19.45 7.12 0.17
CA ASP A 70 -20.14 6.42 -0.93
C ASP A 70 -19.46 5.04 -1.20
N ILE A 71 -19.36 4.24 -0.14
CA ILE A 71 -18.95 2.84 -0.17
C ILE A 71 -20.22 2.06 -0.01
N LYS A 72 -20.58 1.31 -1.05
CA LYS A 72 -21.80 0.53 -1.02
C LYS A 72 -21.64 -0.65 -0.06
N GLU A 73 -22.76 -1.14 0.47
CA GLU A 73 -22.76 -2.28 1.40
C GLU A 73 -22.11 -3.54 0.80
N ASP A 74 -22.24 -3.76 -0.52
CA ASP A 74 -21.62 -4.87 -1.24
C ASP A 74 -20.10 -4.74 -1.41
N GLU A 75 -19.54 -3.56 -1.14
CA GLU A 75 -18.09 -3.32 -1.16
C GLU A 75 -17.44 -3.50 0.21
N ILE A 76 -18.23 -3.66 1.29
CA ILE A 76 -17.72 -3.84 2.65
C ILE A 76 -17.30 -5.30 2.85
N PRO A 77 -16.00 -5.60 3.01
CA PRO A 77 -15.52 -6.98 3.07
C PRO A 77 -15.75 -7.64 4.43
N PHE A 78 -15.86 -6.86 5.51
CA PHE A 78 -16.04 -7.33 6.88
C PHE A 78 -16.49 -6.21 7.82
N GLU A 79 -16.92 -6.60 9.03
CA GLU A 79 -17.30 -5.67 10.10
C GLU A 79 -16.08 -5.01 10.76
N ILE A 80 -16.23 -3.72 11.11
CA ILE A 80 -15.21 -2.90 11.78
C ILE A 80 -15.79 -2.27 13.06
N PRO A 81 -14.94 -1.84 14.01
CA PRO A 81 -15.39 -1.09 15.19
C PRO A 81 -16.16 0.20 14.83
N GLU A 82 -17.09 0.62 15.69
CA GLU A 82 -17.96 1.80 15.44
C GLU A 82 -17.21 3.13 15.31
N ASN A 83 -16.05 3.23 15.96
CA ASN A 83 -15.15 4.40 15.92
C ASN A 83 -14.25 4.42 14.67
N TRP A 84 -14.29 3.37 13.85
CA TRP A 84 -13.61 3.32 12.56
C TRP A 84 -14.54 3.79 11.44
N CYS A 85 -13.99 4.02 10.26
CA CYS A 85 -14.78 4.25 9.06
C CYS A 85 -14.12 3.63 7.83
N TRP A 86 -14.93 3.30 6.82
CA TRP A 86 -14.41 2.93 5.52
C TRP A 86 -14.11 4.17 4.68
N CYS A 87 -12.98 4.18 3.96
CA CYS A 87 -12.63 5.21 2.99
C CYS A 87 -11.98 4.58 1.75
N ARG A 88 -11.86 5.34 0.66
CA ARG A 88 -11.10 4.89 -0.52
C ARG A 88 -9.61 5.15 -0.32
N LEU A 89 -8.75 4.27 -0.84
CA LEU A 89 -7.30 4.46 -0.78
C LEU A 89 -6.89 5.85 -1.31
N GLY A 90 -7.45 6.29 -2.43
CA GLY A 90 -7.17 7.61 -3.01
C GLY A 90 -7.58 8.80 -2.12
N GLU A 91 -8.40 8.58 -1.09
CA GLU A 91 -8.75 9.61 -0.11
C GLU A 91 -7.62 9.86 0.90
N ILE A 92 -6.76 8.88 1.15
CA ILE A 92 -5.77 8.93 2.24
C ILE A 92 -4.31 8.91 1.76
N VAL A 93 -4.08 8.83 0.45
CA VAL A 93 -2.75 8.93 -0.15
C VAL A 93 -2.70 9.94 -1.30
N TYR A 94 -1.48 10.37 -1.63
CA TYR A 94 -1.16 11.08 -2.86
C TYR A 94 0.06 10.47 -3.57
N ASN A 95 0.35 10.91 -4.80
CA ASN A 95 1.59 10.54 -5.49
C ASN A 95 2.45 11.78 -5.74
N ASN A 96 3.77 11.62 -5.80
CA ASN A 96 4.68 12.75 -6.02
C ASN A 96 4.81 13.19 -7.48
N GLY A 97 4.01 12.64 -8.40
CA GLY A 97 4.09 12.92 -9.83
C GLY A 97 5.14 12.09 -10.56
N GLN A 98 5.44 12.53 -11.79
CA GLN A 98 6.40 11.89 -12.68
C GLN A 98 7.37 12.92 -13.27
N LYS A 99 8.62 12.51 -13.50
CA LYS A 99 9.62 13.29 -14.23
C LYS A 99 10.38 12.42 -15.22
N ILE A 100 11.02 13.07 -16.19
CA ILE A 100 12.07 12.44 -16.99
C ILE A 100 13.40 12.76 -16.27
N PRO A 101 14.25 11.76 -15.97
CA PRO A 101 15.55 12.01 -15.37
C PRO A 101 16.42 12.89 -16.28
N ASP A 102 17.00 13.94 -15.71
CA ASP A 102 17.87 14.92 -16.37
C ASP A 102 19.31 14.90 -15.85
N LYS A 103 19.56 14.08 -14.82
CA LYS A 103 20.86 13.79 -14.19
C LYS A 103 20.90 12.33 -13.76
N GLU A 104 22.09 11.85 -13.40
CA GLU A 104 22.25 10.52 -12.82
C GLU A 104 21.35 10.35 -11.58
N PHE A 105 20.70 9.19 -11.50
CA PHE A 105 19.64 8.92 -10.52
C PHE A 105 19.69 7.48 -10.03
N SER A 106 19.03 7.21 -8.90
CA SER A 106 18.90 5.86 -8.35
C SER A 106 17.60 5.24 -8.84
N TYR A 107 17.71 4.28 -9.75
CA TYR A 107 16.55 3.63 -10.36
C TYR A 107 16.01 2.50 -9.50
N ILE A 108 14.71 2.53 -9.20
CA ILE A 108 14.01 1.50 -8.43
C ILE A 108 13.03 0.79 -9.37
N ASP A 109 13.34 -0.45 -9.71
CA ASP A 109 12.43 -1.34 -10.44
C ASP A 109 11.86 -2.44 -9.53
N ILE A 110 11.02 -3.30 -10.09
CA ILE A 110 10.37 -4.38 -9.32
C ILE A 110 11.41 -5.36 -8.76
N GLY A 111 12.49 -5.62 -9.50
CA GLY A 111 13.59 -6.48 -9.05
C GLY A 111 14.43 -5.86 -7.93
N SER A 112 14.25 -4.58 -7.63
CA SER A 112 14.89 -3.90 -6.52
C SER A 112 14.24 -4.23 -5.17
N ILE A 113 13.09 -4.92 -5.15
CA ILE A 113 12.36 -5.29 -3.93
C ILE A 113 12.71 -6.71 -3.52
N ASP A 114 13.14 -6.86 -2.26
CA ASP A 114 13.11 -8.15 -1.56
C ASP A 114 11.68 -8.39 -1.10
N ASN A 115 10.92 -9.14 -1.90
CA ASN A 115 9.53 -9.44 -1.59
C ASN A 115 9.36 -10.47 -0.47
N LEU A 116 10.42 -11.12 0.01
CA LEU A 116 10.34 -12.01 1.17
C LEU A 116 10.24 -11.19 2.46
N HIS A 117 11.07 -10.14 2.56
CA HIS A 117 11.11 -9.24 3.71
C HIS A 117 10.36 -7.93 3.48
N GLN A 118 9.81 -7.72 2.28
CA GLN A 118 9.12 -6.51 1.84
C GLN A 118 9.97 -5.24 2.05
N LYS A 119 11.24 -5.30 1.63
CA LYS A 119 12.23 -4.23 1.76
C LYS A 119 12.84 -3.86 0.42
N LEU A 120 13.32 -2.63 0.32
CA LEU A 120 14.16 -2.22 -0.79
C LEU A 120 15.58 -2.78 -0.58
N ASN A 121 16.20 -3.30 -1.63
CA ASN A 121 17.59 -3.78 -1.56
C ASN A 121 18.55 -2.65 -1.17
N ASP A 122 19.61 -2.99 -0.42
CA ASP A 122 20.59 -2.01 0.06
C ASP A 122 21.36 -1.36 -1.10
N LYS A 123 21.73 -2.16 -2.10
CA LYS A 123 22.49 -1.71 -3.27
C LYS A 123 21.63 -0.83 -4.18
N GLU A 124 22.07 0.41 -4.39
CA GLU A 124 21.46 1.31 -5.37
C GLU A 124 21.87 0.97 -6.81
N ASN A 125 20.96 1.23 -7.74
CA ASN A 125 21.20 1.08 -9.17
C ASN A 125 21.29 2.47 -9.82
N PHE A 126 22.51 2.96 -9.98
CA PHE A 126 22.75 4.26 -10.61
C PHE A 126 22.61 4.17 -12.13
N VAL A 127 21.83 5.08 -12.70
CA VAL A 127 21.53 5.13 -14.14
C VAL A 127 21.71 6.55 -14.64
N SER A 128 22.39 6.71 -15.78
CA SER A 128 22.51 8.01 -16.44
C SER A 128 21.22 8.35 -17.21
N PRO A 129 20.91 9.64 -17.45
CA PRO A 129 19.71 10.05 -18.20
C PRO A 129 19.58 9.37 -19.58
N GLU A 130 20.70 9.17 -20.28
CA GLU A 130 20.74 8.59 -21.63
C GLU A 130 20.42 7.10 -21.63
N GLN A 131 20.67 6.42 -20.50
CA GLN A 131 20.38 5.00 -20.29
C GLN A 131 19.06 4.77 -19.55
N ALA A 132 18.33 5.84 -19.22
CA ALA A 132 17.11 5.77 -18.44
C ALA A 132 16.04 4.90 -19.13
N PRO A 133 15.56 3.82 -18.48
CA PRO A 133 14.43 3.07 -19.01
C PRO A 133 13.21 3.97 -19.22
N SER A 134 12.37 3.66 -20.21
CA SER A 134 11.14 4.43 -20.48
C SER A 134 10.19 4.46 -19.28
N ARG A 135 10.28 3.46 -18.40
CA ARG A 135 9.51 3.34 -17.16
C ARG A 135 10.09 4.11 -15.98
N ALA A 136 11.34 4.58 -16.02
CA ALA A 136 11.93 5.35 -14.92
C ALA A 136 11.32 6.75 -14.86
N ARG A 137 10.20 6.91 -14.14
CA ARG A 137 9.41 8.15 -14.18
C ARG A 137 8.85 8.58 -12.85
N LYS A 138 8.49 7.66 -11.95
CA LYS A 138 7.74 7.98 -10.72
C LYS A 138 8.68 8.60 -9.69
N ILE A 139 8.32 9.78 -9.18
CA ILE A 139 9.07 10.43 -8.10
C ILE A 139 8.70 9.74 -6.79
N VAL A 140 9.71 9.41 -5.99
CA VAL A 140 9.53 8.77 -4.68
C VAL A 140 10.37 9.47 -3.62
N LYS A 141 9.95 9.32 -2.37
CA LYS A 141 10.60 9.90 -1.18
C LYS A 141 10.64 8.89 -0.05
N LYS A 142 11.52 9.14 0.91
CA LYS A 142 11.54 8.39 2.18
C LYS A 142 10.18 8.49 2.86
N GLY A 143 9.67 7.35 3.33
CA GLY A 143 8.35 7.19 3.93
C GLY A 143 7.24 6.80 2.95
N ASP A 144 7.45 6.94 1.63
CA ASP A 144 6.47 6.49 0.64
C ASP A 144 6.39 4.96 0.61
N ILE A 145 5.18 4.45 0.37
CA ILE A 145 4.99 3.04 0.00
C ILE A 145 5.04 2.95 -1.52
N ILE A 146 5.85 2.03 -2.04
CA ILE A 146 5.80 1.64 -3.45
C ILE A 146 5.16 0.26 -3.57
N TYR A 147 4.14 0.15 -4.41
CA TYR A 147 3.34 -1.06 -4.59
C TYR A 147 3.38 -1.50 -6.05
N ALA A 148 3.92 -2.70 -6.34
CA ALA A 148 3.96 -3.19 -7.70
C ALA A 148 2.55 -3.52 -8.20
N THR A 149 2.15 -2.86 -9.28
CA THR A 149 0.81 -3.01 -9.87
C THR A 149 0.69 -4.22 -10.79
N VAL A 150 1.83 -4.82 -11.16
CA VAL A 150 1.93 -6.08 -11.89
C VAL A 150 2.18 -7.23 -10.92
N ARG A 151 1.41 -8.31 -11.08
CA ARG A 151 1.40 -9.50 -10.24
C ARG A 151 1.30 -9.15 -8.75
N PRO A 152 0.21 -8.46 -8.33
CA PRO A 152 0.08 -7.97 -6.96
C PRO A 152 0.22 -9.08 -5.90
N TYR A 153 -0.21 -10.31 -6.20
CA TYR A 153 -0.01 -11.50 -5.36
C TYR A 153 1.46 -11.83 -4.99
N LEU A 154 2.45 -11.27 -5.68
CA LEU A 154 3.88 -11.46 -5.34
C LEU A 154 4.36 -10.53 -4.23
N HIS A 155 3.54 -9.55 -3.83
CA HIS A 155 3.84 -8.57 -2.78
C HIS A 155 5.19 -7.87 -2.96
N ASN A 156 5.52 -7.53 -4.21
CA ASN A 156 6.66 -6.64 -4.52
C ASN A 156 6.29 -5.22 -4.10
N MET A 157 6.36 -4.95 -2.80
CA MET A 157 6.11 -3.66 -2.21
C MET A 157 7.02 -3.43 -1.01
N CYS A 158 7.32 -2.18 -0.71
CA CYS A 158 8.04 -1.79 0.50
C CYS A 158 7.68 -0.36 0.91
N ILE A 159 8.02 -0.01 2.15
CA ILE A 159 8.19 1.38 2.56
C ILE A 159 9.64 1.77 2.22
N ILE A 160 9.83 2.94 1.62
CA ILE A 160 11.15 3.50 1.41
C ILE A 160 11.67 4.02 2.75
N ASP A 161 12.54 3.26 3.41
CA ASP A 161 13.04 3.52 4.77
C ASP A 161 14.49 4.04 4.81
N LYS A 162 15.12 4.19 3.64
CA LYS A 162 16.51 4.67 3.51
C LYS A 162 16.62 6.00 2.77
N ASP A 163 17.73 6.68 3.02
CA ASP A 163 18.17 7.83 2.22
C ASP A 163 18.94 7.32 0.98
N PHE A 164 18.98 8.13 -0.08
CA PHE A 164 19.64 7.77 -1.34
C PHE A 164 20.82 8.70 -1.63
N GLU A 165 21.85 8.15 -2.25
CA GLU A 165 22.99 8.93 -2.73
C GLU A 165 22.61 9.85 -3.91
N LYS A 166 21.68 9.40 -4.75
CA LYS A 166 21.14 10.17 -5.89
C LYS A 166 19.63 10.26 -5.79
N GLU A 167 19.03 11.15 -6.57
CA GLU A 167 17.57 11.29 -6.60
C GLU A 167 16.92 9.93 -6.94
N PRO A 168 16.02 9.39 -6.10
CA PRO A 168 15.38 8.12 -6.39
C PRO A 168 14.23 8.29 -7.37
N ILE A 169 14.20 7.45 -8.40
CA ILE A 169 13.12 7.42 -9.40
C ILE A 169 12.67 5.98 -9.59
N ALA A 170 11.38 5.74 -9.36
CA ALA A 170 10.78 4.42 -9.47
C ALA A 170 10.21 4.15 -10.87
N SER A 171 10.14 2.87 -11.21
CA SER A 171 9.45 2.36 -12.38
C SER A 171 7.96 2.70 -12.36
N THR A 172 7.36 3.01 -13.52
CA THR A 172 5.90 3.10 -13.67
C THR A 172 5.19 1.77 -13.42
N GLY A 173 5.91 0.67 -13.20
CA GLY A 173 5.36 -0.59 -12.68
C GLY A 173 4.94 -0.52 -11.21
N PHE A 174 5.22 0.60 -10.52
CA PHE A 174 4.76 0.87 -9.17
C PHE A 174 3.68 1.95 -9.15
N ALA A 175 2.72 1.77 -8.25
CA ALA A 175 2.00 2.88 -7.65
C ALA A 175 2.82 3.45 -6.49
N VAL A 176 2.84 4.77 -6.35
CA VAL A 176 3.50 5.47 -5.25
C VAL A 176 2.42 6.02 -4.34
N LEU A 177 2.45 5.60 -3.07
CA LEU A 177 1.46 5.92 -2.06
C LEU A 177 2.14 6.73 -0.95
N ALA A 178 2.15 8.05 -1.12
CA ALA A 178 2.58 8.99 -0.08
C ALA A 178 1.39 9.24 0.86
N CYS A 179 1.58 9.04 2.16
CA CYS A 179 0.51 9.17 3.16
C CYS A 179 0.35 10.62 3.62
N TYR A 180 -0.89 11.05 3.89
CA TYR A 180 -1.13 12.28 4.66
C TYR A 180 -0.64 12.10 6.11
N PRO A 181 -0.31 13.18 6.84
CA PRO A 181 0.25 13.11 8.19
C PRO A 181 -0.60 12.34 9.20
N GLN A 182 -1.92 12.30 8.99
CA GLN A 182 -2.88 11.60 9.83
C GLN A 182 -2.91 10.08 9.59
N ILE A 183 -2.14 9.59 8.62
CA ILE A 183 -2.07 8.18 8.24
C ILE A 183 -0.70 7.64 8.61
N ASN A 184 -0.68 6.61 9.45
CA ASN A 184 0.53 5.85 9.69
C ASN A 184 0.82 4.97 8.45
N ASN A 185 1.94 5.23 7.77
CA ASN A 185 2.32 4.48 6.57
C ASN A 185 2.57 2.98 6.83
N GLN A 186 3.04 2.58 8.03
CA GLN A 186 3.20 1.17 8.39
C GLN A 186 1.83 0.49 8.56
N TYR A 187 0.84 1.18 9.11
CA TYR A 187 -0.53 0.67 9.16
C TYR A 187 -1.08 0.40 7.76
N LEU A 188 -0.97 1.40 6.86
CA LEU A 188 -1.40 1.25 5.47
C LEU A 188 -0.62 0.12 4.78
N PHE A 189 0.69 0.03 5.00
CA PHE A 189 1.52 -1.04 4.45
C PHE A 189 1.05 -2.44 4.88
N TYR A 190 0.75 -2.64 6.16
CA TYR A 190 0.21 -3.91 6.64
C TYR A 190 -1.20 -4.19 6.12
N TYR A 191 -2.04 -3.17 5.93
CA TYR A 191 -3.33 -3.32 5.27
C TYR A 191 -3.17 -3.81 3.82
N LEU A 192 -2.24 -3.24 3.05
CA LEU A 192 -1.96 -3.64 1.66
C LEU A 192 -1.41 -5.08 1.56
N LEU A 193 -0.84 -5.62 2.63
CA LEU A 193 -0.40 -7.02 2.75
C LEU A 193 -1.48 -7.97 3.27
N SER A 194 -2.64 -7.45 3.67
CA SER A 194 -3.70 -8.25 4.27
C SER A 194 -4.40 -9.13 3.22
N PRO A 195 -4.98 -10.28 3.64
CA PRO A 195 -5.76 -11.12 2.73
C PRO A 195 -6.92 -10.37 2.05
N SER A 196 -7.57 -9.45 2.76
CA SER A 196 -8.67 -8.66 2.21
C SER A 196 -8.23 -7.81 1.02
N PHE A 197 -7.11 -7.09 1.15
CA PHE A 197 -6.62 -6.26 0.05
C PHE A 197 -6.01 -7.10 -1.06
N ASP A 198 -5.35 -8.21 -0.73
CA ASP A 198 -4.79 -9.13 -1.71
C ASP A 198 -5.90 -9.73 -2.60
N ASN A 199 -7.02 -10.12 -2.01
CA ASN A 199 -8.20 -10.57 -2.75
C ASN A 199 -8.74 -9.48 -3.68
N TYR A 200 -8.88 -8.24 -3.17
CA TYR A 200 -9.33 -7.11 -3.97
C TYR A 200 -8.41 -6.82 -5.17
N ALA A 201 -7.10 -6.78 -4.93
CA ALA A 201 -6.12 -6.40 -5.95
C ALA A 201 -5.95 -7.47 -7.03
N ASN A 202 -6.13 -8.75 -6.68
CA ASN A 202 -5.97 -9.88 -7.59
C ASN A 202 -7.29 -10.37 -8.21
N ASP A 203 -8.44 -9.81 -7.82
CA ASP A 203 -9.74 -10.13 -8.41
C ASP A 203 -9.72 -9.90 -9.94
N THR A 204 -10.33 -10.80 -10.71
CA THR A 204 -10.36 -10.73 -12.19
C THR A 204 -11.00 -9.46 -12.74
N GLU A 205 -11.91 -8.84 -11.98
CA GLU A 205 -12.47 -7.56 -12.35
C GLU A 205 -11.40 -6.47 -12.24
N ASN A 206 -10.54 -6.52 -11.23
CA ASN A 206 -9.56 -5.48 -10.91
C ASN A 206 -8.20 -5.67 -11.59
N SER A 207 -7.79 -6.92 -11.78
CA SER A 207 -6.55 -7.33 -12.39
C SER A 207 -6.79 -7.99 -13.75
N LYS A 208 -6.21 -7.43 -14.81
CA LYS A 208 -6.32 -7.96 -16.18
C LYS A 208 -5.07 -8.70 -16.60
N GLY A 209 -5.26 -9.79 -17.36
CA GLY A 209 -4.19 -10.60 -17.94
C GLY A 209 -4.02 -11.94 -17.23
N VAL A 210 -4.04 -13.03 -17.99
CA VAL A 210 -4.01 -14.39 -17.43
C VAL A 210 -2.61 -14.76 -16.89
N ALA A 211 -1.54 -14.45 -17.63
CA ALA A 211 -0.17 -14.80 -17.23
C ALA A 211 0.58 -13.69 -16.44
N TYR A 212 0.07 -12.45 -16.52
CA TYR A 212 0.66 -11.25 -15.92
C TYR A 212 -0.48 -10.33 -15.45
N PRO A 213 -1.24 -10.72 -14.42
CA PRO A 213 -2.33 -9.89 -13.91
C PRO A 213 -1.77 -8.54 -13.47
N ALA A 214 -2.47 -7.47 -13.83
CA ALA A 214 -2.12 -6.12 -13.41
C ALA A 214 -3.36 -5.32 -13.03
N ILE A 215 -3.30 -4.69 -11.85
CA ILE A 215 -4.25 -3.67 -11.41
C ILE A 215 -3.74 -2.31 -11.89
N ASN A 216 -4.62 -1.44 -12.39
CA ASN A 216 -4.18 -0.09 -12.75
C ASN A 216 -4.34 0.90 -11.58
N ASP A 217 -3.64 2.04 -11.64
CA ASP A 217 -3.68 3.07 -10.59
C ASP A 217 -5.13 3.49 -10.23
N ASP A 218 -6.03 3.65 -11.21
CA ASP A 218 -7.43 4.06 -10.98
C ASP A 218 -8.19 3.05 -10.12
N LYS A 219 -8.04 1.75 -10.40
CA LYS A 219 -8.65 0.70 -9.60
C LYS A 219 -7.99 0.58 -8.25
N LEU A 220 -6.67 0.64 -8.19
CA LEU A 220 -5.94 0.60 -6.92
C LEU A 220 -6.46 1.68 -5.95
N TYR A 221 -6.58 2.92 -6.41
CA TYR A 221 -7.06 4.04 -5.59
C TYR A 221 -8.54 3.94 -5.19
N LYS A 222 -9.34 3.09 -5.86
CA LYS A 222 -10.73 2.79 -5.49
C LYS A 222 -10.86 1.67 -4.44
N GLY A 223 -9.77 1.01 -4.07
CA GLY A 223 -9.79 0.03 -2.98
C GLY A 223 -10.33 0.66 -1.71
N VAL A 224 -11.26 -0.04 -1.05
CA VAL A 224 -11.78 0.37 0.26
C VAL A 224 -10.75 0.05 1.33
N ILE A 225 -10.65 0.88 2.36
CA ILE A 225 -9.70 0.76 3.47
C ILE A 225 -10.44 1.01 4.78
N PRO A 226 -10.30 0.12 5.78
CA PRO A 226 -10.79 0.37 7.12
C PRO A 226 -9.83 1.35 7.78
N LEU A 227 -10.33 2.51 8.21
CA LEU A 227 -9.52 3.56 8.81
C LEU A 227 -9.80 3.60 10.33
N PRO A 228 -8.80 3.34 11.18
CA PRO A 228 -8.87 3.58 12.61
C PRO A 228 -8.47 5.02 12.95
N PRO A 229 -8.77 5.50 14.17
CA PRO A 229 -8.10 6.67 14.74
C PRO A 229 -6.56 6.51 14.73
N LEU A 230 -5.82 7.61 14.55
CA LEU A 230 -4.35 7.56 14.41
C LEU A 230 -3.63 6.91 15.61
N ALA A 231 -4.14 7.12 16.82
CA ALA A 231 -3.57 6.49 18.01
C ALA A 231 -3.69 4.96 17.94
N GLU A 232 -4.85 4.46 17.49
CA GLU A 232 -5.08 3.04 17.30
C GLU A 232 -4.25 2.46 16.14
N GLN A 233 -4.11 3.17 15.02
CA GLN A 233 -3.20 2.78 13.93
C GLN A 233 -1.78 2.48 14.48
N LYS A 234 -1.26 3.37 15.34
CA LYS A 234 0.06 3.20 15.98
C LYS A 234 0.08 2.00 16.93
N ARG A 235 -0.98 1.74 17.69
CA ARG A 235 -1.06 0.56 18.58
C ARG A 235 -1.10 -0.74 17.81
N ILE A 236 -1.87 -0.81 16.73
CA ILE A 236 -1.93 -1.96 15.81
C ILE A 236 -0.53 -2.23 15.24
N VAL A 237 0.15 -1.20 14.72
CA VAL A 237 1.51 -1.34 14.18
C VAL A 237 2.46 -1.89 15.24
N ARG A 238 2.47 -1.34 16.47
CA ARG A 238 3.33 -1.87 17.55
C ARG A 238 3.05 -3.34 17.86
N ALA A 239 1.78 -3.75 17.87
CA ALA A 239 1.41 -5.14 18.10
C ALA A 239 1.90 -6.05 16.96
N LEU A 240 1.78 -5.60 15.71
CA LEU A 240 2.28 -6.31 14.53
C LEU A 240 3.80 -6.41 14.53
N GLU A 241 4.52 -5.33 14.82
CA GLU A 241 5.98 -5.32 14.90
C GLU A 241 6.52 -6.23 16.01
N ALA A 242 5.75 -6.45 17.09
CA ALA A 242 6.11 -7.40 18.13
C ALA A 242 5.91 -8.87 17.72
N ILE A 243 4.86 -9.19 16.96
CA ILE A 243 4.49 -10.58 16.67
C ILE A 243 5.01 -11.11 15.33
N LEU A 244 5.11 -10.27 14.29
CA LEU A 244 5.53 -10.68 12.96
C LEU A 244 6.95 -11.30 12.93
N PRO A 245 7.94 -10.79 13.68
CA PRO A 245 9.26 -11.43 13.75
C PRO A 245 9.20 -12.86 14.31
N VAL A 246 8.37 -13.09 15.32
CA VAL A 246 8.17 -14.42 15.92
C VAL A 246 7.55 -15.39 14.91
N ILE A 247 6.61 -14.92 14.08
CA ILE A 247 6.03 -15.73 13.00
C ILE A 247 7.07 -16.05 11.92
N ASP A 248 7.97 -15.11 11.60
CA ASP A 248 9.06 -15.37 10.66
C ASP A 248 10.07 -16.40 11.19
N GLU A 249 10.37 -16.37 12.49
CA GLU A 249 11.17 -17.43 13.12
C GLU A 249 10.47 -18.79 13.04
N TYR A 250 9.17 -18.84 13.29
CA TYR A 250 8.37 -20.05 13.13
C TYR A 250 8.41 -20.57 11.70
N ARG A 251 8.29 -19.69 10.70
CA ARG A 251 8.44 -20.03 9.27
C ARG A 251 9.77 -20.70 8.97
N LYS A 252 10.89 -20.14 9.48
CA LYS A 252 12.23 -20.71 9.27
C LYS A 252 12.34 -22.13 9.83
N LYS A 253 11.74 -22.39 11.00
CA LYS A 253 11.70 -23.72 11.62
C LYS A 253 10.82 -24.69 10.85
N GLU A 254 9.68 -24.23 10.34
CA GLU A 254 8.81 -25.01 9.46
C GLU A 254 9.54 -25.45 8.17
N GLU A 255 10.28 -24.53 7.52
CA GLU A 255 11.08 -24.81 6.33
C GLU A 255 12.27 -25.74 6.61
N GLU A 256 12.93 -25.61 7.77
CA GLU A 256 13.98 -26.50 8.24
C GLU A 256 13.46 -27.94 8.42
N LEU A 257 12.33 -28.09 9.10
CA LEU A 257 11.67 -29.39 9.30
C LEU A 257 11.29 -30.04 7.96
N ALA A 258 10.70 -29.27 7.04
CA ALA A 258 10.33 -29.77 5.72
C ALA A 258 11.55 -30.31 4.94
N ARG A 259 12.68 -29.61 4.99
CA ARG A 259 13.95 -30.06 4.37
C ARG A 259 14.46 -31.37 4.97
N LEU A 260 14.43 -31.50 6.30
CA LEU A 260 14.86 -32.73 6.99
C LEU A 260 13.98 -33.95 6.65
N ILE A 261 12.67 -33.74 6.49
CA ILE A 261 11.75 -34.82 6.09
C ILE A 261 12.03 -35.26 4.64
N LEU A 262 12.27 -34.30 3.74
CA LEU A 262 12.61 -34.59 2.34
C LEU A 262 13.94 -35.35 2.22
N SER A 263 14.96 -34.97 2.98
CA SER A 263 16.26 -35.66 2.96
C SER A 263 16.19 -37.11 3.46
N ARG A 264 15.22 -37.44 4.33
CA ARG A 264 15.00 -38.82 4.82
C ARG A 264 14.33 -39.74 3.80
N LYS A 265 13.64 -39.20 2.79
CA LYS A 265 12.93 -39.98 1.76
C LYS A 265 13.81 -40.33 0.55
N ILE A 266 15.04 -39.82 0.51
CA ILE A 266 16.00 -40.02 -0.60
C ILE A 266 17.01 -41.16 -0.26
N ILE A 267 16.88 -41.77 0.93
CA ILE A 267 17.62 -42.95 1.38
C ILE A 267 16.67 -44.13 1.43
#